data_AF-A0A822FCP0-F1
#
_entry.id   AF-A0A822FCP0-F1
#
_cell.length_a   1.000
_cell.length_b   1.000
_cell.length_c   1.000
_cell.angle_alpha   90.00
_cell.angle_beta   90.00
_cell.angle_gamma   90.00
#
_symmetry.space_group_name_H-M   'P 1'
#
loop_
_entity.id
_entity.type
_entity.pdbx_description
1 polymer ?
#
loop_
_entity_poly.entity_id
_entity_poly.type
_entity_poly.pdbx_seq_one_letter_code
_entity_poly.pdbx_strand_id
1 'polypeptide(L)'
;MRQKDDKAFAIALSNIAKGMMTLEDINLLKPRIVSNENLEIMGDAIRVFRSNAEVDAYNTKVLASLNTEGAIANAYDFCIGDGLASIREKVLNNVKNLKTTETYGLPFKIDLKVGAKYMMTVNIDTEDGLVNGACGKLIMIDYGKLQKTNETVPCRLWIKFSEEKTGRKARANFHNVMQNRNIDLSLTPIEPVTRQINTRSTNFKVERKQFPLVPSEAMTIYKSQGGTYEKVVVNLKKGMTRSELYVACSRATKASGLYLIGDFVPPKPPEPNDAVAMMFKNMRSERMLKFSLEFPEESQEERFSIMFHNVQSLNKHISDIKFDKIFLSSSMISLVETWTKPGDSLEIEGFKIVQRRDCNDIRKPFGQITYLRNDLNHQNILEKYEYSGKNHIEYSSIKIDDICIISVYNSPNASLDVLKRSIKEVITVSKQFCENIIVVEQLKRTAMDTIWGGEVQIQALSIALSHPIYSYIQFNSDPKNRHYISLDISLQELVDRFNKRTAGGHLKYIGYKSDMNKLGFCVY
;
A
#
# COMPACT_ATOMS: atom_id res chain seq x y z
N MET A 1 -5.21 5.15 15.18
CA MET A 1 -4.10 5.64 14.32
C MET A 1 -3.87 7.13 14.51
N ARG A 2 -4.77 8.03 14.08
CA ARG A 2 -4.53 9.49 14.19
C ARG A 2 -4.43 10.00 15.64
N GLN A 3 -5.41 9.67 16.49
CA GLN A 3 -5.42 10.01 17.93
C GLN A 3 -4.99 8.81 18.80
N LYS A 4 -4.04 8.00 18.34
CA LYS A 4 -3.65 6.76 19.04
C LYS A 4 -3.17 7.01 20.47
N ASP A 5 -2.56 8.17 20.72
CA ASP A 5 -1.95 8.52 22.00
C ASP A 5 -2.88 9.35 22.91
N ASP A 6 -4.15 9.53 22.53
CA ASP A 6 -5.15 10.30 23.28
C ASP A 6 -6.53 9.65 23.17
N LYS A 7 -6.75 8.61 23.98
CA LYS A 7 -7.98 7.80 23.97
C LYS A 7 -9.21 8.63 24.31
N ALA A 8 -9.12 9.53 25.29
CA ALA A 8 -10.23 10.38 25.71
C ALA A 8 -10.66 11.29 24.55
N PHE A 9 -9.70 11.90 23.84
CA PHE A 9 -10.01 12.71 22.67
C PHE A 9 -10.58 11.89 21.51
N ALA A 10 -10.06 10.69 21.25
CA ALA A 10 -10.61 9.79 20.23
C ALA A 10 -12.09 9.43 20.51
N ILE A 11 -12.45 9.20 21.77
CA ILE A 11 -13.83 8.94 22.21
C ILE A 11 -14.69 10.19 21.98
N ALA A 12 -14.23 11.36 22.46
CA ALA A 12 -14.96 12.62 22.30
C ALA A 12 -15.22 12.94 20.82
N LEU A 13 -14.23 12.79 19.94
CA LEU A 13 -14.39 12.97 18.49
C LEU A 13 -15.38 11.97 17.88
N SER A 14 -15.36 10.72 18.32
CA SER A 14 -16.31 9.70 17.87
C SER A 14 -17.75 10.06 18.30
N ASN A 15 -17.90 10.67 19.47
CA ASN A 15 -19.18 11.12 19.97
C ASN A 15 -19.66 12.41 19.28
N ILE A 16 -18.75 13.32 18.88
CA ILE A 16 -19.08 14.41 17.94
C ILE A 16 -19.65 13.81 16.64
N ALA A 17 -18.96 12.84 16.04
CA ALA A 17 -19.40 12.23 14.77
C ALA A 17 -20.78 11.58 14.87
N LYS A 18 -21.11 11.03 16.05
CA LYS A 18 -22.42 10.42 16.35
C LYS A 18 -23.48 11.40 16.82
N GLY A 19 -23.11 12.63 17.20
CA GLY A 19 -24.04 13.58 17.82
C GLY A 19 -24.45 13.20 19.25
N MET A 20 -23.61 12.46 19.96
CA MET A 20 -23.92 11.89 21.29
C MET A 20 -22.81 12.23 22.30
N MET A 21 -22.42 13.50 22.36
CA MET A 21 -21.39 13.95 23.29
C MET A 21 -21.85 13.86 24.75
N THR A 22 -20.99 13.32 25.61
CA THR A 22 -21.18 13.29 27.06
C THR A 22 -20.71 14.60 27.71
N LEU A 23 -21.01 14.80 28.99
CA LEU A 23 -20.46 15.92 29.77
C LEU A 23 -18.93 15.87 29.86
N GLU A 24 -18.34 14.68 29.92
CA GLU A 24 -16.89 14.49 29.91
C GLU A 24 -16.27 14.96 28.59
N ASP A 25 -16.89 14.58 27.45
CA ASP A 25 -16.43 15.01 26.12
C ASP A 25 -16.47 16.54 26.01
N ILE A 26 -17.53 17.17 26.52
CA ILE A 26 -17.69 18.63 26.50
C ILE A 26 -16.66 19.30 27.40
N ASN A 27 -16.43 18.77 28.61
CA ASN A 27 -15.44 19.31 29.54
C ASN A 27 -14.00 19.12 29.04
N LEU A 28 -13.74 18.14 28.17
CA LEU A 28 -12.46 17.98 27.49
C LEU A 28 -12.21 19.09 26.44
N LEU A 29 -13.25 19.54 25.74
CA LEU A 29 -13.16 20.52 24.64
C LEU A 29 -13.35 21.97 25.08
N LYS A 30 -14.12 22.24 26.14
CA LYS A 30 -14.33 23.60 26.66
C LYS A 30 -13.02 24.36 26.95
N PRO A 31 -12.00 23.77 27.58
CA PRO A 31 -10.71 24.43 27.80
C PRO A 31 -9.91 24.73 26.52
N ARG A 32 -10.37 24.22 25.37
CA ARG A 32 -9.75 24.46 24.06
C ARG A 32 -10.30 25.71 23.38
N ILE A 33 -11.34 26.33 23.93
CA ILE A 33 -11.86 27.60 23.45
C ILE A 33 -10.87 28.69 23.84
N VAL A 34 -10.37 29.42 22.85
CA VAL A 34 -9.35 30.47 23.02
C VAL A 34 -9.82 31.78 22.39
N SER A 35 -9.37 32.91 22.97
CA SER A 35 -9.60 34.23 22.39
C SER A 35 -8.73 34.45 21.16
N ASN A 36 -9.16 35.36 20.28
CA ASN A 36 -8.39 35.69 19.07
C ASN A 36 -6.99 36.28 19.37
N GLU A 37 -6.84 36.96 20.51
CA GLU A 37 -5.62 37.65 20.94
C GLU A 37 -4.52 36.68 21.40
N ASN A 38 -4.88 35.53 21.98
CA ASN A 38 -3.92 34.51 22.44
C ASN A 38 -3.33 33.65 21.31
N LEU A 39 -3.74 33.88 20.06
CA LEU A 39 -3.39 33.01 18.94
C LEU A 39 -2.17 33.45 18.14
N GLU A 40 -1.74 34.72 18.24
CA GLU A 40 -0.46 35.15 17.63
C GLU A 40 0.72 34.38 18.23
N ILE A 41 0.56 33.88 19.46
CA ILE A 41 1.52 33.07 20.21
C ILE A 41 1.56 31.60 19.72
N MET A 42 0.56 31.14 18.94
CA MET A 42 0.42 29.73 18.56
C MET A 42 1.17 29.30 17.29
N GLY A 43 2.02 30.18 16.75
CA GLY A 43 3.06 29.86 15.76
C GLY A 43 2.56 29.04 14.57
N ASP A 44 3.02 27.78 14.49
CA ASP A 44 2.85 26.90 13.33
C ASP A 44 1.48 26.20 13.16
N ALA A 45 0.49 26.50 14.02
CA ALA A 45 -0.82 25.85 13.96
C ALA A 45 -1.57 26.14 12.64
N ILE A 46 -2.11 25.10 12.00
CA ILE A 46 -2.94 25.30 10.81
C ILE A 46 -4.31 25.86 11.22
N ARG A 47 -4.79 26.86 10.51
CA ARG A 47 -6.15 27.38 10.71
C ARG A 47 -7.13 26.81 9.71
N VAL A 48 -8.28 26.37 10.20
CA VAL A 48 -9.37 25.87 9.37
C VAL A 48 -10.61 26.74 9.48
N PHE A 49 -11.14 27.13 8.33
CA PHE A 49 -12.32 27.98 8.19
C PHE A 49 -13.43 27.30 7.38
N ARG A 50 -14.66 27.81 7.49
CA ARG A 50 -15.79 27.26 6.73
C ARG A 50 -15.78 27.69 5.26
N SER A 51 -15.37 28.94 4.97
CA SER A 51 -15.45 29.53 3.63
C SER A 51 -14.09 29.89 3.05
N ASN A 52 -13.97 29.91 1.71
CA ASN A 52 -12.75 30.36 1.02
C ASN A 52 -12.45 31.84 1.30
N ALA A 53 -13.48 32.69 1.39
CA ALA A 53 -13.29 34.12 1.66
C ALA A 53 -12.58 34.38 3.00
N GLU A 54 -12.89 33.61 4.04
CA GLU A 54 -12.20 33.70 5.34
C GLU A 54 -10.77 33.16 5.27
N VAL A 55 -10.55 32.08 4.51
CA VAL A 55 -9.21 31.55 4.24
C VAL A 55 -8.35 32.59 3.54
N ASP A 56 -8.87 33.19 2.48
CA ASP A 56 -8.16 34.19 1.68
C ASP A 56 -7.86 35.43 2.53
N ALA A 57 -8.84 35.95 3.27
CA ALA A 57 -8.64 37.09 4.18
C ALA A 57 -7.57 36.82 5.24
N TYR A 58 -7.59 35.63 5.85
CA TYR A 58 -6.59 35.26 6.85
C TYR A 58 -5.20 35.09 6.23
N ASN A 59 -5.09 34.38 5.10
CA ASN A 59 -3.84 34.20 4.37
C ASN A 59 -3.24 35.57 3.97
N THR A 60 -4.04 36.46 3.40
CA THR A 60 -3.60 37.83 3.05
C THR A 60 -3.11 38.58 4.29
N LYS A 61 -3.82 38.51 5.42
CA LYS A 61 -3.40 39.13 6.68
C LYS A 61 -2.04 38.61 7.14
N VAL A 62 -1.83 37.28 7.15
CA VAL A 62 -0.56 36.69 7.59
C VAL A 62 0.58 37.08 6.64
N LEU A 63 0.37 36.98 5.33
CA LEU A 63 1.38 37.39 4.35
C LEU A 63 1.77 38.86 4.49
N ALA A 64 0.81 39.75 4.77
CA ALA A 64 1.07 41.17 5.01
C ALA A 64 1.84 41.43 6.32
N SER A 65 1.66 40.57 7.33
CA SER A 65 2.39 40.68 8.61
C SER A 65 3.84 40.16 8.55
N LEU A 66 4.21 39.41 7.51
CA LEU A 66 5.55 38.86 7.35
C LEU A 66 6.52 39.91 6.78
N ASN A 67 7.43 40.38 7.63
CA ASN A 67 8.55 41.26 7.28
C ASN A 67 9.74 40.51 6.68
N THR A 68 9.46 39.56 5.78
CA THR A 68 10.44 38.76 5.06
C THR A 68 10.46 39.11 3.58
N GLU A 69 11.48 38.61 2.89
CA GLU A 69 11.56 38.65 1.43
C GLU A 69 10.24 38.17 0.80
N GLY A 70 9.74 38.92 -0.17
CA GLY A 70 8.53 38.56 -0.88
C GLY A 70 8.56 39.03 -2.33
N ALA A 71 7.72 38.39 -3.13
CA ALA A 71 7.58 38.68 -4.55
C ALA A 71 6.14 38.48 -5.00
N ILE A 72 5.76 39.14 -6.08
CA ILE A 72 4.48 38.89 -6.75
C ILE A 72 4.76 38.03 -7.97
N ALA A 73 4.20 36.82 -8.01
CA ALA A 73 4.25 35.95 -9.18
C ALA A 73 2.95 36.09 -9.98
N ASN A 74 3.00 36.87 -11.06
CA ASN A 74 1.91 36.95 -12.04
C ASN A 74 2.01 35.80 -13.05
N ALA A 75 0.85 35.27 -13.44
CA ALA A 75 0.77 34.21 -14.43
C ALA A 75 1.07 34.75 -15.83
N TYR A 76 1.69 33.91 -16.66
CA TYR A 76 1.90 34.21 -18.08
C TYR A 76 0.85 33.47 -18.90
N ASP A 77 -0.08 34.23 -19.47
CA ASP A 77 -1.13 33.71 -20.34
C ASP A 77 -0.72 33.91 -21.81
N PHE A 78 -0.56 32.80 -22.53
CA PHE A 78 -0.23 32.78 -23.96
C PHE A 78 -1.47 32.42 -24.75
N CYS A 79 -1.81 33.23 -25.75
CA CYS A 79 -2.92 32.94 -26.66
C CYS A 79 -2.39 32.40 -27.99
N ILE A 80 -2.81 31.20 -28.34
CA ILE A 80 -2.43 30.46 -29.54
C ILE A 80 -3.64 30.42 -30.48
N GLY A 81 -3.41 30.76 -31.75
CA GLY A 81 -4.45 30.75 -32.79
C GLY A 81 -4.50 32.05 -33.58
N ASP A 82 -5.13 31.96 -34.75
CA ASP A 82 -5.23 33.04 -35.72
C ASP A 82 -6.60 33.72 -35.64
N GLY A 83 -6.60 35.06 -35.67
CA GLY A 83 -7.80 35.87 -35.61
C GLY A 83 -7.51 37.33 -35.25
N LEU A 84 -8.57 38.12 -35.17
CA LEU A 84 -8.48 39.56 -34.89
C LEU A 84 -7.82 39.82 -33.52
N ALA A 85 -6.88 40.78 -33.49
CA ALA A 85 -6.17 41.16 -32.27
C ALA A 85 -7.10 41.61 -31.13
N SER A 86 -8.19 42.30 -31.46
CA SER A 86 -9.21 42.72 -30.49
C SER A 86 -9.93 41.55 -29.82
N ILE A 87 -10.11 40.43 -30.52
CA ILE A 87 -10.70 39.21 -29.95
C ILE A 87 -9.66 38.51 -29.07
N ARG A 88 -8.40 38.46 -29.51
CA ARG A 88 -7.28 37.91 -28.72
C ARG A 88 -7.15 38.62 -27.36
N GLU A 89 -7.20 39.95 -27.34
CA GLU A 89 -7.16 40.73 -26.10
C GLU A 89 -8.36 40.48 -25.20
N LYS A 90 -9.58 40.41 -25.76
CA LYS A 90 -10.79 40.05 -25.00
C LYS A 90 -10.66 38.68 -24.36
N VAL A 91 -10.18 37.67 -25.09
CA VAL A 91 -9.97 36.32 -24.57
C VAL A 91 -8.94 36.33 -23.44
N LEU A 92 -7.80 37.00 -23.62
CA LEU A 92 -6.78 37.12 -22.58
C LEU A 92 -7.30 37.84 -21.34
N ASN A 93 -8.03 38.95 -21.48
CA ASN A 93 -8.60 39.67 -20.34
C ASN A 93 -9.66 38.86 -19.59
N ASN A 94 -10.46 38.06 -20.30
CA ASN A 94 -11.43 37.16 -19.65
C ASN A 94 -10.73 36.11 -18.79
N VAL A 95 -9.62 35.53 -19.28
CA VAL A 95 -8.89 34.46 -18.58
C VAL A 95 -8.23 34.95 -17.28
N LYS A 96 -7.86 36.23 -17.18
CA LYS A 96 -7.33 36.83 -15.94
C LYS A 96 -8.33 36.80 -14.78
N ASN A 97 -9.62 36.88 -15.09
CA ASN A 97 -10.71 36.97 -14.10
C ASN A 97 -11.29 35.60 -13.71
N LEU A 98 -10.82 34.51 -14.31
CA LEU A 98 -11.27 33.15 -14.00
C LEU A 98 -10.80 32.72 -12.61
N LYS A 99 -11.63 31.93 -11.91
CA LYS A 99 -11.26 31.32 -10.64
C LYS A 99 -10.16 30.28 -10.86
N THR A 100 -9.32 30.05 -9.85
CA THR A 100 -8.26 29.04 -9.88
C THR A 100 -8.75 27.63 -10.26
N THR A 101 -9.99 27.28 -9.91
CA THR A 101 -10.61 26.00 -10.29
C THR A 101 -10.90 25.90 -11.78
N GLU A 102 -11.19 27.02 -12.45
CA GLU A 102 -11.46 27.11 -13.88
C GLU A 102 -10.16 27.15 -14.71
N THR A 103 -9.02 27.35 -14.04
CA THR A 103 -7.68 27.40 -14.64
C THR A 103 -6.81 26.23 -14.21
N TYR A 104 -7.45 25.08 -13.94
CA TYR A 104 -6.79 23.81 -13.61
C TYR A 104 -5.82 23.91 -12.42
N GLY A 105 -6.17 24.73 -11.42
CA GLY A 105 -5.36 24.90 -10.21
C GLY A 105 -4.32 26.01 -10.30
N LEU A 106 -4.18 26.71 -11.44
CA LEU A 106 -3.16 27.77 -11.61
C LEU A 106 -3.75 29.17 -11.36
N PRO A 107 -3.44 29.82 -10.22
CA PRO A 107 -3.97 31.16 -9.91
C PRO A 107 -3.40 32.21 -10.88
N PHE A 108 -4.10 33.33 -11.06
CA PHE A 108 -3.56 34.42 -11.89
C PHE A 108 -2.42 35.17 -11.20
N LYS A 109 -2.53 35.39 -9.89
CA LYS A 109 -1.53 36.10 -9.07
C LYS A 109 -1.26 35.28 -7.80
N ILE A 110 0.00 35.20 -7.40
CA ILE A 110 0.43 34.64 -6.12
C ILE A 110 1.29 35.66 -5.39
N ASP A 111 0.90 35.99 -4.16
CA ASP A 111 1.73 36.77 -3.24
C ASP A 111 2.66 35.80 -2.49
N LEU A 112 3.95 35.89 -2.81
CA LEU A 112 5.02 35.04 -2.25
C LEU A 112 5.68 35.75 -1.07
N LYS A 113 5.82 35.06 0.06
CA LYS A 113 6.57 35.51 1.23
C LYS A 113 7.39 34.36 1.80
N VAL A 114 8.69 34.56 1.92
CA VAL A 114 9.58 33.62 2.59
C VAL A 114 9.11 33.45 4.04
N GLY A 115 9.03 32.20 4.49
CA GLY A 115 8.50 31.83 5.80
C GLY A 115 7.00 31.50 5.82
N ALA A 116 6.25 31.81 4.76
CA ALA A 116 4.83 31.44 4.67
C ALA A 116 4.63 30.01 4.13
N LYS A 117 3.49 29.41 4.47
CA LYS A 117 3.06 28.08 4.02
C LYS A 117 2.29 28.16 2.72
N TYR A 118 2.61 27.28 1.78
CA TYR A 118 1.92 27.12 0.49
C TYR A 118 1.49 25.67 0.28
N MET A 119 0.35 25.51 -0.41
CA MET A 119 -0.23 24.22 -0.77
C MET A 119 -0.19 24.03 -2.28
N MET A 120 0.24 22.85 -2.71
CA MET A 120 0.18 22.42 -4.10
C MET A 120 -1.26 22.32 -4.58
N THR A 121 -1.54 22.86 -5.75
CA THR A 121 -2.89 22.87 -6.35
C THR A 121 -3.06 21.84 -7.47
N VAL A 122 -1.96 21.24 -7.93
CA VAL A 122 -1.97 20.28 -9.04
C VAL A 122 -1.10 19.08 -8.70
N ASN A 123 -1.42 17.93 -9.30
CA ASN A 123 -0.51 16.79 -9.30
C ASN A 123 0.58 17.03 -10.34
N ILE A 124 1.83 17.12 -9.90
CA ILE A 124 3.02 17.21 -10.76
C ILE A 124 3.62 15.81 -10.90
N ASP A 125 3.92 15.15 -9.79
CA ASP A 125 4.44 13.79 -9.72
C ASP A 125 3.81 13.09 -8.51
N THR A 126 2.88 12.18 -8.78
CA THR A 126 2.16 11.44 -7.73
C THR A 126 3.03 10.42 -7.01
N GLU A 127 4.04 9.86 -7.69
CA GLU A 127 4.96 8.90 -7.07
C GLU A 127 5.96 9.62 -6.15
N ASP A 128 6.35 10.85 -6.49
CA ASP A 128 7.21 11.68 -5.66
C ASP A 128 6.45 12.48 -4.58
N GLY A 129 5.14 12.26 -4.44
CA GLY A 129 4.30 12.93 -3.45
C GLY A 129 4.03 14.42 -3.74
N LEU A 130 4.39 14.93 -4.92
CA LEU A 130 4.11 16.28 -5.40
C LEU A 130 2.68 16.36 -5.95
N VAL A 131 1.73 16.22 -5.03
CA VAL A 131 0.29 16.10 -5.31
C VAL A 131 -0.49 17.32 -4.85
N ASN A 132 -1.68 17.51 -5.40
CA ASN A 132 -2.64 18.49 -4.93
C ASN A 132 -2.94 18.25 -3.43
N GLY A 133 -2.76 19.28 -2.62
CA GLY A 133 -2.89 19.23 -1.16
C GLY A 133 -1.56 19.11 -0.41
N ALA A 134 -0.45 18.78 -1.08
CA ALA A 134 0.86 18.77 -0.43
C ALA A 134 1.23 20.16 0.06
N CYS A 135 1.51 20.30 1.36
CA CYS A 135 1.78 21.59 2.00
C CYS A 135 3.24 21.70 2.42
N GLY A 136 3.81 22.89 2.30
CA GLY A 136 5.16 23.18 2.75
C GLY A 136 5.41 24.66 2.98
N LYS A 137 6.51 24.96 3.67
CA LYS A 137 6.94 26.32 3.96
C LYS A 137 7.90 26.82 2.89
N LEU A 138 7.65 28.01 2.34
CA LEU A 138 8.57 28.66 1.40
C LEU A 138 9.81 29.14 2.15
N ILE A 139 10.98 28.70 1.74
CA ILE A 139 12.26 29.03 2.40
C ILE A 139 13.10 29.98 1.56
N MET A 140 13.03 29.88 0.22
CA MET A 140 13.84 30.72 -0.67
C MET A 140 13.16 30.88 -2.04
N ILE A 141 13.42 32.01 -2.70
CA ILE A 141 12.96 32.33 -4.05
C ILE A 141 14.18 32.53 -4.96
N ASP A 142 14.23 31.80 -6.07
CA ASP A 142 15.15 32.14 -7.17
C ASP A 142 14.45 33.08 -8.14
N TYR A 143 15.20 34.07 -8.62
CA TYR A 143 14.73 35.03 -9.62
C TYR A 143 15.42 34.81 -10.97
N GLY A 144 14.67 35.01 -12.05
CA GLY A 144 15.17 35.05 -13.43
C GLY A 144 14.76 36.35 -14.10
N LYS A 145 15.31 36.61 -15.30
CA LYS A 145 14.93 37.76 -16.12
C LYS A 145 14.05 37.34 -17.29
N LEU A 146 12.97 38.07 -17.52
CA LEU A 146 12.15 37.89 -18.72
C LEU A 146 12.90 38.37 -19.96
N GLN A 147 13.00 37.53 -20.99
CA GLN A 147 13.76 37.86 -22.20
C GLN A 147 13.24 39.11 -22.94
N LYS A 148 11.93 39.38 -22.92
CA LYS A 148 11.32 40.50 -23.65
C LYS A 148 11.37 41.83 -22.91
N THR A 149 11.20 41.81 -21.58
CA THR A 149 11.06 43.02 -20.75
C THR A 149 12.26 43.28 -19.84
N ASN A 150 13.19 42.34 -19.74
CA ASN A 150 14.31 42.34 -18.80
C ASN A 150 13.90 42.46 -17.32
N GLU A 151 12.61 42.25 -17.02
CA GLU A 151 12.04 42.31 -15.68
C GLU A 151 12.49 41.10 -14.87
N THR A 152 12.83 41.33 -13.60
CA THR A 152 13.23 40.27 -12.67
C THR A 152 11.99 39.66 -12.03
N VAL A 153 11.80 38.36 -12.21
CA VAL A 153 10.59 37.65 -11.79
C VAL A 153 10.95 36.33 -11.10
N PRO A 154 10.13 35.85 -10.14
CA PRO A 154 10.35 34.55 -9.52
C PRO A 154 10.33 33.43 -10.57
N CYS A 155 11.35 32.57 -10.58
CA CYS A 155 11.46 31.46 -11.52
C CYS A 155 11.48 30.08 -10.85
N ARG A 156 11.84 30.00 -9.55
CA ARG A 156 11.80 28.77 -8.76
C ARG A 156 11.56 29.09 -7.29
N LEU A 157 10.81 28.23 -6.62
CA LEU A 157 10.51 28.31 -5.19
C LEU A 157 11.09 27.10 -4.48
N TRP A 158 11.78 27.33 -3.37
CA TRP A 158 12.35 26.26 -2.56
C TRP A 158 11.45 26.02 -1.34
N ILE A 159 10.72 24.92 -1.37
CA ILE A 159 9.69 24.58 -0.39
C ILE A 159 10.19 23.46 0.54
N LYS A 160 10.10 23.68 1.85
CA LYS A 160 10.23 22.61 2.84
C LYS A 160 8.86 21.99 3.09
N PHE A 161 8.60 20.84 2.48
CA PHE A 161 7.35 20.10 2.68
C PHE A 161 7.26 19.50 4.08
N SER A 162 6.03 19.38 4.61
CA SER A 162 5.79 18.78 5.91
C SER A 162 6.15 17.28 5.95
N GLU A 163 5.98 16.57 4.83
CA GLU A 163 6.39 15.18 4.68
C GLU A 163 7.76 15.09 4.00
N GLU A 164 8.75 14.53 4.70
CA GLU A 164 10.13 14.42 4.20
C GLU A 164 10.27 13.59 2.90
N LYS A 165 9.30 12.70 2.67
CA LYS A 165 9.23 11.87 1.46
C LYS A 165 8.80 12.65 0.22
N THR A 166 8.07 13.75 0.38
CA THR A 166 7.57 14.56 -0.74
C THR A 166 8.72 15.28 -1.43
N GLY A 167 8.83 15.11 -2.75
CA GLY A 167 9.80 15.80 -3.60
C GLY A 167 11.21 15.20 -3.62
N ARG A 168 11.39 13.93 -3.23
CA ARG A 168 12.72 13.28 -3.19
C ARG A 168 13.36 13.19 -4.56
N LYS A 169 12.61 12.76 -5.59
CA LYS A 169 13.09 12.71 -6.97
C LYS A 169 13.40 14.12 -7.48
N ALA A 170 12.55 15.09 -7.18
CA ALA A 170 12.81 16.49 -7.52
C ALA A 170 14.12 17.00 -6.91
N ARG A 171 14.39 16.73 -5.63
CA ARG A 171 15.66 17.12 -4.98
C ARG A 171 16.88 16.43 -5.60
N ALA A 172 16.76 15.14 -5.95
CA ALA A 172 17.84 14.42 -6.64
C ALA A 172 18.19 15.05 -8.00
N ASN A 173 17.18 15.46 -8.78
CA ASN A 173 17.39 16.10 -10.08
C ASN A 173 18.10 17.46 -9.98
N PHE A 174 17.96 18.15 -8.84
CA PHE A 174 18.57 19.46 -8.58
C PHE A 174 19.81 19.39 -7.69
N HIS A 175 20.27 18.19 -7.32
CA HIS A 175 21.33 17.96 -6.34
C HIS A 175 22.60 18.78 -6.61
N ASN A 176 23.08 18.81 -7.85
CA ASN A 176 24.30 19.55 -8.22
C ASN A 176 24.12 21.07 -8.02
N VAL A 177 22.95 21.61 -8.38
CA VAL A 177 22.63 23.02 -8.17
C VAL A 177 22.56 23.34 -6.69
N MET A 178 21.96 22.45 -5.89
CA MET A 178 21.83 22.60 -4.45
C MET A 178 23.19 22.59 -3.76
N GLN A 179 24.06 21.63 -4.09
CA GLN A 179 25.41 21.56 -3.54
C GLN A 179 26.26 22.79 -3.90
N ASN A 180 26.28 23.18 -5.17
CA ASN A 180 27.08 24.32 -5.63
C ASN A 180 26.66 25.65 -5.00
N ARG A 181 25.38 25.78 -4.63
CA ARG A 181 24.82 26.99 -4.00
C ARG A 181 24.67 26.87 -2.48
N ASN A 182 25.12 25.77 -1.88
CA ASN A 182 24.98 25.45 -0.46
C ASN A 182 23.51 25.55 0.04
N ILE A 183 22.57 25.03 -0.76
CA ILE A 183 21.14 24.97 -0.44
C ILE A 183 20.86 23.69 0.37
N ASP A 184 20.09 23.82 1.45
CA ASP A 184 19.64 22.69 2.28
C ASP A 184 18.96 21.60 1.43
N LEU A 185 19.51 20.38 1.49
CA LEU A 185 19.07 19.20 0.73
C LEU A 185 17.68 18.67 1.11
N SER A 186 17.04 19.25 2.12
CA SER A 186 15.63 19.00 2.44
C SER A 186 14.65 19.88 1.66
N LEU A 187 15.13 20.91 0.96
CA LEU A 187 14.28 21.85 0.22
C LEU A 187 13.95 21.32 -1.18
N THR A 188 12.66 21.27 -1.49
CA THR A 188 12.18 20.80 -2.79
C THR A 188 11.99 21.98 -3.75
N PRO A 189 12.58 21.93 -4.95
CA PRO A 189 12.39 22.97 -5.97
C PRO A 189 11.01 22.83 -6.64
N ILE A 190 10.28 23.93 -6.71
CA ILE A 190 8.99 24.06 -7.42
C ILE A 190 9.13 25.13 -8.49
N GLU A 191 8.90 24.74 -9.73
CA GLU A 191 8.96 25.62 -10.91
C GLU A 191 7.55 25.84 -11.50
N PRO A 192 7.33 26.89 -12.31
CA PRO A 192 6.06 27.13 -12.96
C PRO A 192 5.70 26.00 -13.93
N VAL A 193 4.43 25.57 -13.89
CA VAL A 193 3.88 24.58 -14.84
C VAL A 193 2.93 25.27 -15.82
N THR A 194 2.76 24.68 -16.99
CA THR A 194 1.84 25.18 -18.02
C THR A 194 0.59 24.32 -18.10
N ARG A 195 -0.59 24.94 -18.16
CA ARG A 195 -1.88 24.28 -18.42
C ARG A 195 -2.66 25.01 -19.50
N GLN A 196 -3.31 24.26 -20.37
CA GLN A 196 -4.25 24.81 -21.33
C GLN A 196 -5.58 25.12 -20.63
N ILE A 197 -6.07 26.35 -20.77
CA ILE A 197 -7.33 26.83 -20.21
C ILE A 197 -8.43 26.69 -21.25
N ASN A 198 -9.58 26.16 -20.81
CA ASN A 198 -10.77 26.12 -21.64
C ASN A 198 -11.30 27.53 -21.83
N THR A 199 -11.34 28.00 -23.07
CA THR A 199 -11.97 29.28 -23.41
C THR A 199 -13.24 29.02 -24.21
N ARG A 200 -14.16 29.99 -24.20
CA ARG A 200 -15.38 29.94 -25.03
C ARG A 200 -15.08 30.19 -26.52
N SER A 201 -13.87 30.59 -26.87
CA SER A 201 -13.46 30.85 -28.25
C SER A 201 -13.06 29.56 -28.95
N THR A 202 -13.58 29.31 -30.16
CA THR A 202 -13.16 28.18 -31.00
C THR A 202 -11.82 28.44 -31.69
N ASN A 203 -11.47 29.71 -31.90
CA ASN A 203 -10.31 30.11 -32.71
C ASN A 203 -9.05 30.37 -31.87
N PHE A 204 -9.20 30.45 -30.54
CA PHE A 204 -8.11 30.79 -29.64
C PHE A 204 -8.02 29.79 -28.49
N LYS A 205 -6.83 29.21 -28.32
CA LYS A 205 -6.46 28.41 -27.15
C LYS A 205 -5.59 29.27 -26.23
N VAL A 206 -5.86 29.25 -24.93
CA VAL A 206 -5.02 29.97 -23.97
C VAL A 206 -4.26 28.96 -23.11
N GLU A 207 -2.97 29.18 -22.95
CA GLU A 207 -2.13 28.44 -22.01
C GLU A 207 -1.69 29.37 -20.89
N ARG A 208 -1.80 28.91 -19.64
CA ARG A 208 -1.31 29.62 -18.46
C ARG A 208 -0.08 28.94 -17.91
N LYS A 209 1.00 29.70 -17.74
CA LYS A 209 2.20 29.28 -17.01
C LYS A 209 2.29 29.99 -15.66
N GLN A 210 2.30 29.21 -14.57
CA GLN A 210 2.34 29.72 -13.19
C GLN A 210 2.81 28.64 -12.21
N PHE A 211 3.33 29.02 -11.05
CA PHE A 211 3.55 28.09 -9.94
C PHE A 211 2.24 27.41 -9.51
N PRO A 212 2.22 26.08 -9.32
CA PRO A 212 1.02 25.37 -8.90
C PRO A 212 0.86 25.41 -7.37
N LEU A 213 0.85 26.61 -6.81
CA LEU A 213 0.80 26.86 -5.37
C LEU A 213 -0.24 27.93 -5.02
N VAL A 214 -0.84 27.81 -3.84
CA VAL A 214 -1.64 28.86 -3.20
C VAL A 214 -1.22 29.02 -1.74
N PRO A 215 -1.35 30.22 -1.15
CA PRO A 215 -1.15 30.41 0.30
C PRO A 215 -1.99 29.42 1.13
N SER A 216 -1.43 28.94 2.22
CA SER A 216 -2.02 27.87 3.04
C SER A 216 -1.73 27.99 4.54
N GLU A 217 -1.55 29.21 5.04
CA GLU A 217 -1.57 29.49 6.49
C GLU A 217 -2.94 29.17 7.10
N ALA A 218 -3.97 29.24 6.25
CA ALA A 218 -5.30 28.73 6.50
C ALA A 218 -5.79 27.88 5.33
N MET A 219 -6.75 26.99 5.61
CA MET A 219 -7.48 26.22 4.61
C MET A 219 -8.94 26.02 5.00
N THR A 220 -9.77 25.55 4.07
CA THR A 220 -11.15 25.23 4.41
C THR A 220 -11.25 23.91 5.14
N ILE A 221 -12.30 23.73 5.95
CA ILE A 221 -12.62 22.45 6.60
C ILE A 221 -12.68 21.33 5.56
N TYR A 222 -13.29 21.59 4.40
CA TYR A 222 -13.35 20.65 3.29
C TYR A 222 -11.95 20.23 2.80
N LYS A 223 -11.05 21.19 2.54
CA LYS A 223 -9.67 20.90 2.10
C LYS A 223 -8.82 20.23 3.18
N SER A 224 -9.14 20.43 4.44
CA SER A 224 -8.46 19.74 5.54
C SER A 224 -8.83 18.25 5.63
N GLN A 225 -9.83 17.77 4.87
CA GLN A 225 -10.25 16.38 4.91
C GLN A 225 -9.12 15.43 4.45
N GLY A 226 -8.78 14.43 5.28
CA GLY A 226 -7.62 13.55 5.09
C GLY A 226 -6.38 13.99 5.88
N GLY A 227 -6.17 15.30 6.05
CA GLY A 227 -5.02 15.87 6.73
C GLY A 227 -4.92 15.52 8.23
N THR A 228 -3.69 15.54 8.74
CA THR A 228 -3.35 15.31 10.14
C THR A 228 -2.35 16.38 10.57
N TYR A 229 -2.62 17.08 11.67
CA TYR A 229 -1.76 18.15 12.15
C TYR A 229 -1.60 18.09 13.67
N GLU A 230 -0.43 18.49 14.15
CA GLU A 230 -0.14 18.54 15.59
C GLU A 230 -0.93 19.65 16.29
N LYS A 231 -1.06 20.81 15.63
CA LYS A 231 -1.78 21.97 16.14
C LYS A 231 -2.79 22.46 15.10
N VAL A 232 -4.06 22.56 15.49
CA VAL A 232 -5.17 22.99 14.62
C VAL A 232 -5.99 24.03 15.35
N VAL A 233 -6.25 25.13 14.67
CA VAL A 233 -7.15 26.19 15.13
C VAL A 233 -8.41 26.14 14.27
N VAL A 234 -9.56 25.87 14.88
CA VAL A 234 -10.86 25.79 14.21
C VAL A 234 -11.66 27.05 14.49
N ASN A 235 -12.03 27.78 13.43
CA ASN A 235 -12.92 28.92 13.56
C ASN A 235 -14.38 28.44 13.54
N LEU A 236 -15.03 28.40 14.71
CA LEU A 236 -16.40 27.93 14.84
C LEU A 236 -17.38 28.98 14.31
N LYS A 237 -18.42 28.50 13.62
CA LYS A 237 -19.53 29.33 13.14
C LYS A 237 -20.86 28.76 13.59
N LYS A 238 -21.81 29.64 13.86
CA LYS A 238 -23.20 29.25 14.10
C LYS A 238 -23.72 28.43 12.91
N GLY A 239 -24.38 27.32 13.21
CA GLY A 239 -24.95 26.44 12.18
C GLY A 239 -23.92 25.59 11.42
N MET A 240 -22.74 25.34 12.01
CA MET A 240 -21.89 24.24 11.54
C MET A 240 -22.61 22.91 11.74
N THR A 241 -22.57 22.07 10.72
CA THR A 241 -23.11 20.70 10.77
C THR A 241 -22.24 19.81 11.65
N ARG A 242 -22.81 18.70 12.11
CA ARG A 242 -22.09 17.64 12.82
C ARG A 242 -20.85 17.18 12.05
N SER A 243 -20.98 17.00 10.74
CA SER A 243 -19.90 16.55 9.87
C SER A 243 -18.79 17.60 9.74
N GLU A 244 -19.13 18.88 9.55
CA GLU A 244 -18.14 19.97 9.50
C GLU A 244 -17.35 20.06 10.82
N LEU A 245 -18.04 20.01 11.96
CA LEU A 245 -17.42 20.06 13.28
C LEU A 245 -16.50 18.86 13.52
N TYR A 246 -16.97 17.66 13.20
CA TYR A 246 -16.16 16.44 13.30
C TYR A 246 -14.93 16.51 12.40
N VAL A 247 -15.07 16.91 11.14
CA VAL A 247 -13.95 17.00 10.20
C VAL A 247 -12.92 18.00 10.72
N ALA A 248 -13.34 19.19 11.15
CA ALA A 248 -12.45 20.23 11.64
C ALA A 248 -11.68 19.80 12.91
N CYS A 249 -12.38 19.30 13.93
CA CYS A 249 -11.75 18.92 15.20
C CYS A 249 -10.87 17.66 15.07
N SER A 250 -11.27 16.69 14.24
CA SER A 250 -10.55 15.41 14.10
C SER A 250 -9.23 15.52 13.33
N ARG A 251 -8.85 16.73 12.87
CA ARG A 251 -7.56 17.00 12.25
C ARG A 251 -6.40 17.01 13.25
N ALA A 252 -6.69 17.39 14.50
CA ALA A 252 -5.70 17.40 15.57
C ALA A 252 -5.35 15.97 16.01
N THR A 253 -4.08 15.71 16.34
CA THR A 253 -3.62 14.42 16.86
C THR A 253 -3.95 14.21 18.34
N LYS A 254 -4.06 15.31 19.11
CA LYS A 254 -4.34 15.31 20.56
C LYS A 254 -5.28 16.46 20.91
N ALA A 255 -6.02 16.34 22.02
CA ALA A 255 -6.86 17.44 22.51
C ALA A 255 -6.02 18.70 22.83
N SER A 256 -4.78 18.52 23.30
CA SER A 256 -3.85 19.62 23.58
C SER A 256 -3.40 20.39 22.33
N GLY A 257 -3.55 19.81 21.15
CA GLY A 257 -3.27 20.43 19.87
C GLY A 257 -4.48 21.09 19.22
N LEU A 258 -5.67 20.95 19.80
CA LEU A 258 -6.89 21.56 19.27
C LEU A 258 -7.16 22.90 19.95
N TYR A 259 -7.47 23.91 19.14
CA TYR A 259 -7.88 25.23 19.58
C TYR A 259 -9.16 25.63 18.84
N LEU A 260 -10.12 26.19 19.57
CA LEU A 260 -11.44 26.54 19.06
C LEU A 260 -11.64 28.05 19.24
N ILE A 261 -12.08 28.73 18.18
CA ILE A 261 -12.44 30.15 18.24
C ILE A 261 -13.95 30.27 18.10
N GLY A 262 -14.57 31.02 19.01
CA GLY A 262 -16.03 31.17 19.08
C GLY A 262 -16.69 30.12 19.96
N ASP A 263 -18.02 30.07 19.91
CA ASP A 263 -18.80 29.25 20.83
C ASP A 263 -18.90 27.80 20.36
N PHE A 264 -18.37 26.88 21.17
CA PHE A 264 -18.56 25.45 20.96
C PHE A 264 -19.96 25.01 21.39
N VAL A 265 -20.78 24.64 20.40
CA VAL A 265 -22.09 24.04 20.62
C VAL A 265 -22.02 22.55 20.26
N PRO A 266 -22.27 21.63 21.22
CA PRO A 266 -22.31 20.20 20.94
C PRO A 266 -23.32 19.88 19.84
N PRO A 267 -22.98 18.99 18.87
CA PRO A 267 -23.92 18.62 17.82
C PRO A 267 -25.08 17.81 18.40
N LYS A 268 -26.28 18.05 17.88
CA LYS A 268 -27.47 17.26 18.22
C LYS A 268 -27.34 15.82 17.66
N PRO A 269 -28.02 14.84 18.29
CA PRO A 269 -28.16 13.50 17.73
C PRO A 269 -28.74 13.54 16.31
N PRO A 270 -28.43 12.55 15.45
CA PRO A 270 -29.10 12.38 14.17
C PRO A 270 -30.60 12.17 14.39
N GLU A 271 -31.41 12.65 13.46
CA GLU A 271 -32.81 12.26 13.40
C GLU A 271 -32.94 10.74 13.20
N PRO A 272 -34.02 10.10 13.68
CA PRO A 272 -34.21 8.65 13.55
C PRO A 272 -34.08 8.11 12.11
N ASN A 273 -34.40 8.93 11.10
CA ASN A 273 -34.36 8.61 9.68
C ASN A 273 -33.08 9.11 8.98
N ASP A 274 -32.03 9.50 9.71
CA ASP A 274 -30.73 9.87 9.13
C ASP A 274 -30.13 8.66 8.40
N ALA A 275 -30.00 8.77 7.08
CA ALA A 275 -29.54 7.68 6.21
C ALA A 275 -28.14 7.17 6.58
N VAL A 276 -27.25 8.04 7.06
CA VAL A 276 -25.90 7.66 7.48
C VAL A 276 -25.96 6.88 8.78
N ALA A 277 -26.73 7.37 9.76
CA ALA A 277 -26.93 6.68 11.04
C ALA A 277 -27.57 5.29 10.86
N MET A 278 -28.59 5.17 10.01
CA MET A 278 -29.21 3.90 9.65
C MET A 278 -28.22 2.95 8.98
N MET A 279 -27.45 3.43 8.00
CA MET A 279 -26.45 2.59 7.34
C MET A 279 -25.37 2.10 8.32
N PHE A 280 -24.89 2.93 9.24
CA PHE A 280 -23.97 2.50 10.29
C PHE A 280 -24.59 1.48 11.25
N LYS A 281 -25.88 1.61 11.58
CA LYS A 281 -26.61 0.63 12.38
C LYS A 281 -26.66 -0.71 11.64
N ASN A 282 -27.12 -0.71 10.39
CA ASN A 282 -27.22 -1.90 9.55
C ASN A 282 -25.86 -2.58 9.34
N MET A 283 -24.79 -1.80 9.10
CA MET A 283 -23.43 -2.36 8.98
C MET A 283 -22.98 -3.08 10.25
N ARG A 284 -23.35 -2.58 11.43
CA ARG A 284 -22.97 -3.17 12.72
C ARG A 284 -23.84 -4.36 13.13
N SER A 285 -25.11 -4.39 12.74
CA SER A 285 -26.06 -5.43 13.16
C SER A 285 -26.22 -6.56 12.13
N GLU A 286 -26.22 -6.23 10.84
CA GLU A 286 -26.67 -7.15 9.77
C GLU A 286 -25.57 -7.49 8.77
N ARG A 287 -24.55 -6.63 8.60
CA ARG A 287 -23.45 -6.85 7.64
C ARG A 287 -22.14 -7.23 8.32
N MET A 288 -22.23 -8.14 9.28
CA MET A 288 -21.05 -8.74 9.89
C MET A 288 -20.30 -9.56 8.84
N LEU A 289 -19.02 -9.26 8.64
CA LEU A 289 -18.14 -10.10 7.85
C LEU A 289 -18.05 -11.47 8.55
N LYS A 290 -18.61 -12.51 7.94
CA LYS A 290 -18.30 -13.88 8.35
C LYS A 290 -16.89 -14.16 7.88
N PHE A 291 -15.93 -14.01 8.78
CA PHE A 291 -14.58 -14.52 8.54
C PHE A 291 -14.68 -16.05 8.47
N SER A 292 -14.77 -16.59 7.25
CA SER A 292 -14.62 -18.02 6.99
C SER A 292 -13.14 -18.34 6.88
N LEU A 293 -12.42 -18.16 7.99
CA LEU A 293 -11.15 -18.84 8.20
C LEU A 293 -11.52 -20.18 8.84
N GLU A 294 -11.65 -21.22 8.01
CA GLU A 294 -11.76 -22.59 8.52
C GLU A 294 -10.34 -23.06 8.81
N PHE A 295 -10.04 -23.28 10.09
CA PHE A 295 -8.77 -23.93 10.46
C PHE A 295 -8.90 -25.42 10.16
N PRO A 296 -7.82 -26.11 9.73
CA PRO A 296 -7.88 -27.55 9.46
C PRO A 296 -8.41 -28.38 10.65
N GLU A 297 -8.20 -27.90 11.89
CA GLU A 297 -8.72 -28.50 13.13
C GLU A 297 -10.25 -28.49 13.25
N GLU A 298 -10.91 -27.57 12.55
CA GLU A 298 -12.37 -27.37 12.59
C GLU A 298 -13.11 -28.26 11.59
N SER A 299 -12.37 -28.95 10.72
CA SER A 299 -12.91 -29.96 9.80
C SER A 299 -13.25 -31.24 10.55
N GLN A 300 -14.45 -31.79 10.31
CA GLN A 300 -14.86 -33.11 10.84
C GLN A 300 -14.29 -34.29 10.02
N GLU A 301 -13.64 -34.02 8.89
CA GLU A 301 -12.99 -35.07 8.09
C GLU A 301 -11.60 -35.39 8.63
N GLU A 302 -11.34 -36.67 8.90
CA GLU A 302 -9.98 -37.15 9.15
C GLU A 302 -9.13 -36.97 7.87
N ARG A 303 -8.09 -36.14 7.96
CA ARG A 303 -7.18 -35.86 6.86
C ARG A 303 -5.74 -35.95 7.35
N PHE A 304 -4.88 -36.55 6.53
CA PHE A 304 -3.44 -36.46 6.73
C PHE A 304 -2.93 -35.16 6.10
N SER A 305 -2.41 -34.24 6.91
CA SER A 305 -1.98 -32.91 6.48
C SER A 305 -0.47 -32.71 6.68
N ILE A 306 0.18 -32.12 5.68
CA ILE A 306 1.63 -31.85 5.69
C ILE A 306 1.83 -30.34 5.62
N MET A 307 2.48 -29.78 6.64
CA MET A 307 2.93 -28.39 6.66
C MET A 307 4.40 -28.33 6.25
N PHE A 308 4.68 -27.82 5.06
CA PHE A 308 6.05 -27.58 4.61
C PHE A 308 6.36 -26.08 4.63
N HIS A 309 7.37 -25.67 5.41
CA HIS A 309 7.66 -24.25 5.59
C HIS A 309 9.16 -23.94 5.67
N ASN A 310 9.58 -22.87 5.00
CA ASN A 310 10.91 -22.31 5.16
C ASN A 310 10.87 -21.29 6.30
N VAL A 311 11.50 -21.63 7.43
CA VAL A 311 11.38 -20.89 8.68
C VAL A 311 12.44 -19.80 8.85
N GLN A 312 13.55 -19.84 8.08
CA GLN A 312 14.67 -18.89 8.17
C GLN A 312 15.10 -18.61 9.62
N SER A 313 15.61 -19.65 10.29
CA SER A 313 15.91 -19.73 11.74
C SER A 313 14.74 -20.21 12.59
N LEU A 314 14.75 -21.51 12.91
CA LEU A 314 13.75 -22.11 13.77
C LEU A 314 13.82 -21.55 15.20
N ASN A 315 15.01 -21.35 15.77
CA ASN A 315 15.16 -20.79 17.12
C ASN A 315 14.46 -19.43 17.29
N LYS A 316 14.42 -18.62 16.23
CA LYS A 316 13.76 -17.31 16.26
C LYS A 316 12.23 -17.41 16.23
N HIS A 317 11.70 -18.45 15.59
CA HIS A 317 10.29 -18.58 15.23
C HIS A 317 9.59 -19.77 15.88
N ILE A 318 10.28 -20.57 16.70
CA ILE A 318 9.71 -21.75 17.35
C ILE A 318 8.52 -21.39 18.26
N SER A 319 8.56 -20.21 18.90
CA SER A 319 7.44 -19.72 19.71
C SER A 319 6.23 -19.43 18.83
N ASP A 320 6.42 -18.78 17.67
CA ASP A 320 5.34 -18.50 16.72
C ASP A 320 4.67 -19.80 16.26
N ILE A 321 5.47 -20.81 15.90
CA ILE A 321 4.98 -22.14 15.48
C ILE A 321 4.19 -22.83 16.60
N LYS A 322 4.65 -22.73 17.86
CA LYS A 322 3.96 -23.30 19.03
C LYS A 322 2.61 -22.65 19.34
N PHE A 323 2.34 -21.44 18.84
CA PHE A 323 1.06 -20.75 19.00
C PHE A 323 0.18 -20.77 17.75
N ASP A 324 0.70 -21.25 16.63
CA ASP A 324 -0.01 -21.27 15.35
C ASP A 324 -0.82 -22.56 15.17
N LYS A 325 -2.14 -22.43 15.19
CA LYS A 325 -3.08 -23.54 15.04
C LYS A 325 -2.94 -24.28 13.72
N ILE A 326 -2.50 -23.64 12.64
CA ILE A 326 -2.34 -24.32 11.35
C ILE A 326 -1.16 -25.31 11.44
N PHE A 327 -0.04 -24.90 12.04
CA PHE A 327 1.08 -25.81 12.28
C PHE A 327 0.67 -26.97 13.19
N LEU A 328 0.03 -26.68 14.32
CA LEU A 328 -0.34 -27.71 15.31
C LEU A 328 -1.45 -28.66 14.82
N SER A 329 -2.31 -28.21 13.91
CA SER A 329 -3.31 -29.05 13.24
C SER A 329 -2.73 -30.09 12.29
N SER A 330 -1.47 -29.92 11.90
CA SER A 330 -0.85 -30.72 10.85
C SER A 330 -0.46 -32.12 11.35
N SER A 331 -0.61 -33.14 10.51
CA SER A 331 -0.11 -34.48 10.83
C SER A 331 1.42 -34.53 10.85
N MET A 332 2.05 -33.79 9.95
CA MET A 332 3.50 -33.69 9.77
C MET A 332 3.89 -32.23 9.51
N ILE A 333 4.98 -31.76 10.14
CA ILE A 333 5.55 -30.43 9.92
C ILE A 333 6.99 -30.59 9.44
N SER A 334 7.29 -30.17 8.21
CA SER A 334 8.61 -30.19 7.62
C SER A 334 9.13 -28.76 7.47
N LEU A 335 10.18 -28.44 8.23
CA LEU A 335 10.79 -27.12 8.28
C LEU A 335 12.17 -27.15 7.63
N VAL A 336 12.43 -26.17 6.77
CA VAL A 336 13.71 -26.00 6.05
C VAL A 336 14.30 -24.64 6.38
N GLU A 337 15.61 -24.45 6.12
CA GLU A 337 16.34 -23.25 6.54
C GLU A 337 16.24 -23.04 8.06
N THR A 338 16.42 -24.12 8.82
CA THR A 338 16.24 -24.12 10.28
C THR A 338 17.39 -23.46 11.02
N TRP A 339 18.61 -23.54 10.48
CA TRP A 339 19.86 -22.97 11.03
C TRP A 339 20.18 -23.48 12.44
N THR A 340 19.75 -24.71 12.72
CA THR A 340 19.79 -25.36 14.02
C THR A 340 21.17 -25.97 14.30
N LYS A 341 21.45 -26.28 15.57
CA LYS A 341 22.66 -26.97 16.05
C LYS A 341 22.25 -28.13 16.95
N PRO A 342 23.04 -29.22 17.07
CA PRO A 342 22.64 -30.41 17.83
C PRO A 342 22.18 -30.16 19.28
N GLY A 343 22.69 -29.10 19.93
CA GLY A 343 22.31 -28.73 21.31
C GLY A 343 21.02 -27.91 21.47
N ASP A 344 20.33 -27.55 20.38
CA ASP A 344 19.11 -26.75 20.47
C ASP A 344 17.92 -27.60 20.94
N SER A 345 17.19 -27.10 21.95
CA SER A 345 15.88 -27.61 22.40
C SER A 345 14.79 -27.06 21.48
N LEU A 346 14.16 -27.97 20.75
CA LEU A 346 13.24 -27.67 19.65
C LEU A 346 11.98 -28.52 19.74
N GLU A 347 11.57 -28.94 20.93
CA GLU A 347 10.36 -29.77 21.10
C GLU A 347 9.08 -28.96 20.82
N ILE A 348 8.11 -29.61 20.17
CA ILE A 348 6.74 -29.11 19.97
C ILE A 348 5.81 -30.13 20.62
N GLU A 349 4.92 -29.67 21.49
CA GLU A 349 3.99 -30.55 22.22
C GLU A 349 3.09 -31.32 21.24
N GLY A 350 2.91 -32.62 21.46
CA GLY A 350 2.13 -33.50 20.57
C GLY A 350 2.91 -34.05 19.37
N PHE A 351 4.15 -33.61 19.15
CA PHE A 351 4.99 -34.04 18.03
C PHE A 351 6.32 -34.65 18.49
N LYS A 352 6.83 -35.59 17.67
CA LYS A 352 8.18 -36.15 17.75
C LYS A 352 9.01 -35.71 16.55
N ILE A 353 10.28 -35.45 16.78
CA ILE A 353 11.25 -35.18 15.70
C ILE A 353 11.62 -36.51 15.06
N VAL A 354 11.31 -36.67 13.78
CA VAL A 354 11.58 -37.91 13.03
C VAL A 354 12.83 -37.79 12.17
N GLN A 355 13.17 -36.57 11.73
CA GLN A 355 14.38 -36.25 10.97
C GLN A 355 14.91 -34.90 11.39
N ARG A 356 16.23 -34.76 11.50
CA ARG A 356 16.88 -33.52 11.92
C ARG A 356 18.26 -33.40 11.30
N ARG A 357 18.47 -32.27 10.63
CA ARG A 357 19.75 -31.85 10.09
C ARG A 357 20.11 -30.47 10.60
N ASP A 358 21.21 -30.43 11.33
CA ASP A 358 21.78 -29.24 11.92
C ASP A 358 22.96 -28.70 11.08
N CYS A 359 23.36 -27.47 11.37
CA CYS A 359 24.62 -26.89 10.90
C CYS A 359 25.81 -27.49 11.65
N ASN A 360 26.89 -27.86 10.94
CA ASN A 360 28.10 -28.43 11.55
C ASN A 360 28.85 -27.44 12.46
N ASP A 361 29.01 -26.18 12.04
CA ASP A 361 29.87 -25.21 12.76
C ASP A 361 29.14 -23.91 13.09
N ILE A 362 28.80 -23.13 12.07
CA ILE A 362 28.19 -21.80 12.18
C ILE A 362 26.75 -21.90 11.70
N ARG A 363 25.81 -21.25 12.42
CA ARG A 363 24.42 -21.12 11.98
C ARG A 363 24.41 -20.36 10.67
N LYS A 364 23.93 -21.01 9.62
CA LYS A 364 23.89 -20.47 8.25
C LYS A 364 22.62 -20.95 7.56
N PRO A 365 22.24 -20.33 6.43
CA PRO A 365 21.23 -20.84 5.51
C PRO A 365 21.45 -22.31 5.14
N PHE A 366 20.84 -23.21 5.91
CA PHE A 366 20.98 -24.67 5.86
C PHE A 366 20.12 -25.33 6.95
N GLY A 367 19.74 -26.58 6.72
CA GLY A 367 19.22 -27.48 7.73
C GLY A 367 17.72 -27.67 7.62
N GLN A 368 17.29 -28.86 8.03
CA GLN A 368 15.93 -29.33 7.88
C GLN A 368 15.50 -30.10 9.13
N ILE A 369 14.28 -29.91 9.59
CA ILE A 369 13.70 -30.68 10.70
C ILE A 369 12.29 -31.10 10.32
N THR A 370 11.99 -32.38 10.52
CA THR A 370 10.66 -32.94 10.32
C THR A 370 10.09 -33.39 11.66
N TYR A 371 8.91 -32.86 11.99
CA TYR A 371 8.07 -33.26 13.10
C TYR A 371 6.91 -34.12 12.60
N LEU A 372 6.56 -35.14 13.36
CA LEU A 372 5.40 -36.00 13.12
C LEU A 372 4.58 -36.09 14.40
N ARG A 373 3.25 -36.14 14.32
CA ARG A 373 2.44 -36.36 15.53
C ARG A 373 2.82 -37.65 16.24
N ASN A 374 2.73 -37.64 17.56
CA ASN A 374 3.20 -38.75 18.41
C ASN A 374 2.48 -40.07 18.13
N ASP A 375 1.20 -40.01 17.78
CA ASP A 375 0.31 -41.14 17.50
C ASP A 375 0.57 -41.83 16.15
N LEU A 376 1.36 -41.22 15.26
CA LEU A 376 1.66 -41.77 13.93
C LEU A 376 2.97 -42.54 13.91
N ASN A 377 3.00 -43.70 13.28
CA ASN A 377 4.22 -44.47 13.09
C ASN A 377 4.95 -44.04 11.81
N HIS A 378 6.27 -44.20 11.80
CA HIS A 378 7.08 -43.90 10.61
C HIS A 378 8.29 -44.81 10.52
N GLN A 379 8.84 -44.89 9.30
CA GLN A 379 10.13 -45.47 9.02
C GLN A 379 10.98 -44.43 8.29
N ASN A 380 12.15 -44.09 8.83
CA ASN A 380 13.11 -43.25 8.13
C ASN A 380 13.73 -44.03 6.97
N ILE A 381 13.69 -43.46 5.76
CA ILE A 381 14.24 -44.09 4.56
C ILE A 381 15.61 -43.49 4.25
N LEU A 382 15.67 -42.17 4.10
CA LEU A 382 16.88 -41.50 3.61
C LEU A 382 16.93 -40.06 4.10
N GLU A 383 18.13 -39.61 4.42
CA GLU A 383 18.47 -38.21 4.65
C GLU A 383 19.79 -37.91 3.95
N LYS A 384 19.77 -37.01 2.97
CA LYS A 384 21.01 -36.59 2.31
C LYS A 384 20.98 -35.13 1.86
N TYR A 385 22.15 -34.57 1.62
CA TYR A 385 22.32 -33.26 0.99
C TYR A 385 23.44 -33.33 -0.03
N GLU A 386 23.42 -32.37 -0.95
CA GLU A 386 24.47 -32.21 -1.93
C GLU A 386 24.77 -30.73 -2.16
N TYR A 387 26.07 -30.40 -2.24
CA TYR A 387 26.50 -29.04 -2.56
C TYR A 387 26.55 -28.84 -4.08
N SER A 388 26.05 -27.70 -4.54
CA SER A 388 26.16 -27.18 -5.90
C SER A 388 26.90 -25.83 -5.84
N GLY A 389 28.23 -25.89 -5.78
CA GLY A 389 29.07 -24.72 -5.53
C GLY A 389 28.86 -24.16 -4.13
N LYS A 390 28.39 -22.90 -4.02
CA LYS A 390 28.02 -22.26 -2.74
C LYS A 390 26.59 -22.58 -2.29
N ASN A 391 25.81 -23.24 -3.14
CA ASN A 391 24.43 -23.59 -2.90
C ASN A 391 24.35 -25.07 -2.50
N HIS A 392 23.20 -25.51 -2.03
CA HIS A 392 22.94 -26.88 -1.62
C HIS A 392 21.51 -27.32 -1.93
N ILE A 393 21.33 -28.63 -1.96
CA ILE A 393 20.03 -29.29 -2.04
C ILE A 393 19.96 -30.25 -0.85
N GLU A 394 18.90 -30.14 -0.06
CA GLU A 394 18.64 -31.03 1.06
C GLU A 394 17.40 -31.84 0.76
N TYR A 395 17.44 -33.12 1.11
CA TYR A 395 16.29 -33.98 0.98
C TYR A 395 16.24 -35.03 2.07
N SER A 396 15.01 -35.39 2.39
CA SER A 396 14.71 -36.41 3.38
C SER A 396 13.47 -37.18 2.95
N SER A 397 13.41 -38.47 3.30
CA SER A 397 12.30 -39.35 2.97
C SER A 397 11.92 -40.17 4.21
N ILE A 398 10.63 -40.20 4.51
CA ILE A 398 10.03 -41.06 5.54
C ILE A 398 8.87 -41.84 4.93
N LYS A 399 8.65 -43.06 5.39
CA LYS A 399 7.45 -43.83 5.10
C LYS A 399 6.50 -43.76 6.28
N ILE A 400 5.23 -43.49 5.99
CA ILE A 400 4.11 -43.53 6.92
C ILE A 400 3.06 -44.41 6.25
N ASP A 401 2.72 -45.53 6.91
CA ASP A 401 1.87 -46.58 6.34
C ASP A 401 2.33 -46.97 4.92
N ASP A 402 1.44 -46.85 3.92
CA ASP A 402 1.72 -47.14 2.51
C ASP A 402 1.98 -45.87 1.69
N ILE A 403 2.61 -44.85 2.28
CA ILE A 403 3.02 -43.63 1.59
C ILE A 403 4.45 -43.22 2.01
N CYS A 404 5.30 -42.95 1.02
CA CYS A 404 6.59 -42.28 1.22
C CYS A 404 6.45 -40.77 1.03
N ILE A 405 6.82 -39.98 2.02
CA ILE A 405 6.85 -38.52 1.95
C ILE A 405 8.29 -38.05 1.84
N ILE A 406 8.60 -37.39 0.73
CA ILE A 406 9.90 -36.83 0.43
C ILE A 406 9.84 -35.32 0.62
N SER A 407 10.61 -34.79 1.55
CA SER A 407 10.82 -33.36 1.70
C SER A 407 12.07 -32.92 0.96
N VAL A 408 11.97 -31.88 0.12
CA VAL A 408 13.07 -31.34 -0.68
C VAL A 408 13.20 -29.85 -0.44
N TYR A 409 14.42 -29.43 -0.11
CA TYR A 409 14.81 -28.03 -0.11
C TYR A 409 15.87 -27.77 -1.18
N ASN A 410 15.61 -26.80 -2.04
CA ASN A 410 16.54 -26.33 -3.04
C ASN A 410 16.95 -24.89 -2.71
N SER A 411 18.20 -24.70 -2.28
CA SER A 411 18.69 -23.35 -1.98
C SER A 411 18.76 -22.48 -3.25
N PRO A 412 18.69 -21.15 -3.12
CA PRO A 412 18.67 -20.26 -4.28
C PRO A 412 19.89 -20.45 -5.19
N ASN A 413 19.64 -20.63 -6.50
CA ASN A 413 20.67 -20.79 -7.55
C ASN A 413 21.44 -22.13 -7.53
N ALA A 414 20.98 -23.16 -6.81
CA ALA A 414 21.52 -24.51 -7.00
C ALA A 414 21.20 -25.05 -8.42
N SER A 415 22.10 -25.87 -8.96
CA SER A 415 22.00 -26.38 -10.33
C SER A 415 20.79 -27.30 -10.51
N LEU A 416 20.04 -27.07 -11.60
CA LEU A 416 18.87 -27.88 -11.97
C LEU A 416 19.25 -29.34 -12.26
N ASP A 417 20.44 -29.59 -12.80
CA ASP A 417 20.91 -30.95 -13.08
C ASP A 417 21.21 -31.72 -11.78
N VAL A 418 21.76 -31.02 -10.79
CA VAL A 418 21.96 -31.57 -9.44
C VAL A 418 20.60 -31.89 -8.82
N LEU A 419 19.62 -30.97 -8.89
CA LEU A 419 18.27 -31.19 -8.37
C LEU A 419 17.60 -32.41 -9.02
N LYS A 420 17.61 -32.50 -10.35
CA LYS A 420 17.02 -33.63 -11.08
C LYS A 420 17.63 -34.97 -10.68
N ARG A 421 18.97 -35.03 -10.59
CA ARG A 421 19.67 -36.25 -10.17
C ARG A 421 19.34 -36.62 -8.73
N SER A 422 19.36 -35.65 -7.81
CA SER A 422 19.04 -35.86 -6.40
C SER A 422 17.60 -36.36 -6.22
N ILE A 423 16.61 -35.72 -6.85
CA ILE A 423 15.20 -36.16 -6.79
C ILE A 423 15.04 -37.57 -7.34
N LYS A 424 15.67 -37.89 -8.48
CA LYS A 424 15.61 -39.22 -9.08
C LYS A 424 16.19 -40.29 -8.15
N GLU A 425 17.33 -40.02 -7.53
CA GLU A 425 17.94 -40.90 -6.53
C GLU A 425 16.98 -41.18 -5.35
N VAL A 426 16.41 -40.13 -4.75
CA VAL A 426 15.53 -40.28 -3.57
C VAL A 426 14.26 -41.03 -3.91
N ILE A 427 13.67 -40.74 -5.08
CA ILE A 427 12.48 -41.45 -5.56
C ILE A 427 12.83 -42.92 -5.79
N THR A 428 13.94 -43.23 -6.47
CA THR A 428 14.36 -44.61 -6.71
C THR A 428 14.55 -45.39 -5.41
N VAL A 429 15.20 -44.80 -4.41
CA VAL A 429 15.35 -45.42 -3.08
C VAL A 429 13.99 -45.56 -2.39
N SER A 430 13.16 -44.52 -2.39
CA SER A 430 11.85 -44.55 -1.72
C SER A 430 10.88 -45.57 -2.35
N LYS A 431 10.97 -45.79 -3.67
CA LYS A 431 10.20 -46.82 -4.40
C LYS A 431 10.53 -48.25 -3.99
N GLN A 432 11.69 -48.49 -3.35
CA GLN A 432 12.02 -49.81 -2.78
C GLN A 432 11.19 -50.11 -1.52
N PHE A 433 10.61 -49.09 -0.88
CA PHE A 433 9.85 -49.22 0.37
C PHE A 433 8.35 -49.02 0.18
N CYS A 434 7.94 -48.22 -0.81
CA CYS A 434 6.54 -47.91 -1.08
C CYS A 434 6.32 -47.44 -2.52
N GLU A 435 5.20 -47.84 -3.15
CA GLU A 435 4.81 -47.38 -4.48
C GLU A 435 4.28 -45.94 -4.48
N ASN A 436 3.54 -45.55 -3.44
CA ASN A 436 2.96 -44.21 -3.34
C ASN A 436 3.98 -43.22 -2.79
N ILE A 437 4.25 -42.15 -3.53
CA ILE A 437 5.22 -41.13 -3.16
C ILE A 437 4.58 -39.75 -3.23
N ILE A 438 4.75 -38.98 -2.16
CA ILE A 438 4.42 -37.56 -2.08
C ILE A 438 5.72 -36.78 -1.97
N VAL A 439 5.92 -35.77 -2.83
CA VAL A 439 7.08 -34.87 -2.74
C VAL A 439 6.60 -33.49 -2.30
N VAL A 440 7.23 -32.92 -1.27
CA VAL A 440 6.97 -31.57 -0.75
C VAL A 440 8.21 -30.70 -0.89
N GLU A 441 8.06 -29.52 -1.51
CA GLU A 441 9.15 -28.59 -1.83
C GLU A 441 8.70 -27.12 -1.71
N GLN A 442 9.65 -26.20 -1.45
CA GLN A 442 9.42 -24.76 -1.54
C GLN A 442 9.49 -24.24 -2.99
N LEU A 443 8.34 -24.00 -3.62
CA LEU A 443 8.24 -23.52 -5.03
C LEU A 443 8.65 -22.06 -5.29
N LYS A 444 9.43 -21.41 -4.41
CA LYS A 444 9.47 -19.93 -4.33
C LYS A 444 10.38 -19.18 -5.33
N ARG A 445 11.07 -19.82 -6.30
CA ARG A 445 11.98 -19.06 -7.19
C ARG A 445 11.90 -19.30 -8.69
N THR A 446 11.09 -20.23 -9.16
CA THR A 446 10.87 -20.47 -10.60
C THR A 446 9.56 -19.86 -11.12
N ALA A 447 8.86 -19.04 -10.33
CA ALA A 447 7.55 -18.50 -10.72
C ALA A 447 7.58 -17.01 -11.10
N MET A 448 8.50 -16.19 -10.59
CA MET A 448 8.49 -14.74 -10.88
C MET A 448 9.40 -14.32 -12.05
N ASP A 449 10.51 -15.03 -12.31
CA ASP A 449 11.34 -14.80 -13.51
C ASP A 449 11.18 -15.92 -14.56
N THR A 450 10.28 -16.89 -14.31
CA THR A 450 10.15 -18.11 -15.11
C THR A 450 8.70 -18.57 -15.16
N ILE A 451 7.79 -17.73 -15.66
CA ILE A 451 6.45 -18.20 -16.07
C ILE A 451 6.54 -19.35 -17.11
N TRP A 452 7.72 -19.55 -17.72
CA TRP A 452 8.07 -20.66 -18.62
C TRP A 452 8.82 -21.84 -17.96
N GLY A 453 9.14 -21.79 -16.65
CA GLY A 453 9.95 -22.81 -15.96
C GLY A 453 9.16 -23.73 -15.02
N GLY A 454 7.93 -23.36 -14.65
CA GLY A 454 7.04 -24.20 -13.84
C GLY A 454 6.62 -25.49 -14.56
N GLU A 455 6.43 -25.43 -15.88
CA GLU A 455 6.25 -26.62 -16.72
C GLU A 455 7.48 -27.52 -16.68
N VAL A 456 8.70 -26.98 -16.71
CA VAL A 456 9.93 -27.78 -16.77
C VAL A 456 10.19 -28.56 -15.48
N GLN A 457 9.84 -28.03 -14.31
CA GLN A 457 9.98 -28.75 -13.03
C GLN A 457 8.92 -29.83 -12.86
N ILE A 458 7.65 -29.54 -13.15
CA ILE A 458 6.56 -30.54 -13.10
C ILE A 458 6.73 -31.59 -14.19
N GLN A 459 7.15 -31.21 -15.40
CA GLN A 459 7.51 -32.14 -16.47
C GLN A 459 8.76 -32.93 -16.13
N ALA A 460 9.81 -32.35 -15.52
CA ALA A 460 11.00 -33.14 -15.13
C ALA A 460 10.67 -34.19 -14.06
N LEU A 461 9.81 -33.85 -13.10
CA LEU A 461 9.32 -34.78 -12.08
C LEU A 461 8.34 -35.81 -12.67
N SER A 462 7.44 -35.41 -13.58
CA SER A 462 6.53 -36.32 -14.29
C SER A 462 7.25 -37.27 -15.25
N ILE A 463 8.26 -36.77 -15.98
CA ILE A 463 9.14 -37.55 -16.87
C ILE A 463 9.99 -38.52 -16.03
N ALA A 464 10.45 -38.12 -14.84
CA ALA A 464 11.19 -38.99 -13.93
C ALA A 464 10.29 -40.08 -13.27
N LEU A 465 8.99 -39.81 -13.10
CA LEU A 465 8.03 -40.69 -12.45
C LEU A 465 7.18 -41.54 -13.41
N SER A 466 7.23 -41.25 -14.72
CA SER A 466 6.41 -41.85 -15.77
C SER A 466 4.88 -41.73 -15.53
N HIS A 467 4.46 -40.84 -14.63
CA HIS A 467 3.06 -40.65 -14.20
C HIS A 467 2.79 -39.17 -13.88
N PRO A 468 1.52 -38.71 -13.94
CA PRO A 468 1.14 -37.33 -13.60
C PRO A 468 1.19 -37.10 -12.08
N ILE A 469 1.64 -35.90 -11.69
CA ILE A 469 1.67 -35.44 -10.28
C ILE A 469 0.52 -34.45 -10.09
N TYR A 470 -0.29 -34.64 -9.05
CA TYR A 470 -1.38 -33.75 -8.70
C TYR A 470 -0.92 -32.73 -7.65
N SER A 471 -0.96 -31.44 -7.99
CA SER A 471 -0.87 -30.34 -7.02
C SER A 471 -2.28 -29.80 -6.75
N TYR A 472 -2.76 -29.91 -5.52
CA TYR A 472 -4.06 -29.37 -5.12
C TYR A 472 -3.94 -27.87 -4.83
N ILE A 473 -4.60 -27.03 -5.64
CA ILE A 473 -4.85 -25.62 -5.30
C ILE A 473 -6.35 -25.37 -5.51
N GLN A 474 -7.08 -25.12 -4.43
CA GLN A 474 -8.51 -24.85 -4.47
C GLN A 474 -8.75 -23.37 -4.81
N PHE A 475 -9.49 -23.09 -5.88
CA PHE A 475 -9.99 -21.75 -6.20
C PHE A 475 -11.52 -21.76 -6.33
N ASN A 476 -12.16 -20.83 -5.62
CA ASN A 476 -13.58 -20.47 -5.77
C ASN A 476 -13.72 -19.37 -6.81
N SER A 477 -14.77 -19.42 -7.62
CA SER A 477 -14.86 -18.59 -8.83
C SER A 477 -16.36 -18.62 -9.35
N ASP A 478 -16.80 -18.23 -10.57
CA ASP A 478 -18.25 -18.22 -11.03
C ASP A 478 -18.71 -19.27 -12.12
N PRO A 479 -19.88 -19.97 -12.01
CA PRO A 479 -20.29 -21.07 -12.92
C PRO A 479 -20.63 -20.68 -14.36
N LYS A 480 -20.91 -19.40 -14.64
CA LYS A 480 -21.38 -18.94 -15.96
C LYS A 480 -20.30 -18.90 -17.04
N ASN A 481 -19.03 -19.04 -16.65
CA ASN A 481 -17.87 -18.92 -17.55
C ASN A 481 -17.25 -20.29 -17.93
N ARG A 482 -18.02 -21.38 -17.84
CA ARG A 482 -17.55 -22.75 -18.18
C ARG A 482 -17.75 -23.03 -19.68
N HIS A 483 -16.67 -23.34 -20.39
CA HIS A 483 -16.73 -23.93 -21.73
C HIS A 483 -16.20 -25.38 -21.67
N TYR A 484 -16.93 -26.32 -22.27
CA TYR A 484 -16.58 -27.74 -22.30
C TYR A 484 -15.87 -28.09 -23.62
N ILE A 485 -14.78 -28.86 -23.54
CA ILE A 485 -14.02 -29.37 -24.70
C ILE A 485 -14.30 -30.88 -24.80
N SER A 486 -14.43 -31.38 -26.04
CA SER A 486 -14.64 -32.81 -26.33
C SER A 486 -13.42 -33.67 -25.91
N LEU A 487 -13.68 -34.91 -25.52
CA LEU A 487 -12.68 -35.86 -25.01
C LEU A 487 -11.68 -36.37 -26.07
N ASP A 488 -12.02 -36.26 -27.35
CA ASP A 488 -11.25 -36.88 -28.46
C ASP A 488 -10.29 -35.92 -29.17
N ILE A 489 -9.87 -34.83 -28.51
CA ILE A 489 -8.92 -33.88 -29.12
C ILE A 489 -7.49 -34.44 -29.12
N SER A 490 -6.81 -34.36 -30.27
CA SER A 490 -5.40 -34.77 -30.35
C SER A 490 -4.48 -33.78 -29.63
N LEU A 491 -3.34 -34.27 -29.12
CA LEU A 491 -2.34 -33.44 -28.42
C LEU A 491 -1.87 -32.27 -29.30
N GLN A 492 -1.72 -32.49 -30.60
CA GLN A 492 -1.32 -31.46 -31.56
C GLN A 492 -2.38 -30.37 -31.73
N GLU A 493 -3.67 -30.76 -31.80
CA GLU A 493 -4.77 -29.81 -31.93
C GLU A 493 -5.01 -29.01 -30.64
N LEU A 494 -4.71 -29.59 -29.47
CA LEU A 494 -4.69 -28.89 -28.19
C LEU A 494 -3.63 -27.77 -28.16
N VAL A 495 -2.42 -28.08 -28.64
CA VAL A 495 -1.29 -27.14 -28.74
C VAL A 495 -1.57 -26.02 -29.75
N ASP A 496 -2.17 -26.34 -30.89
CA ASP A 496 -2.52 -25.34 -31.92
C ASP A 496 -3.60 -24.36 -31.44
N ARG A 497 -4.55 -24.83 -30.62
CA ARG A 497 -5.55 -23.96 -29.97
C ARG A 497 -4.93 -23.07 -28.88
N PHE A 498 -3.91 -23.57 -28.18
CA PHE A 498 -3.15 -22.80 -27.19
C PHE A 498 -2.37 -21.65 -27.85
N ASN A 499 -1.86 -21.87 -29.07
CA ASN A 499 -1.07 -20.90 -29.82
C ASN A 499 -1.91 -19.86 -30.59
N LYS A 500 -3.24 -20.03 -30.66
CA LYS A 500 -4.14 -19.03 -31.25
C LYS A 500 -4.29 -17.82 -30.31
N ARG A 501 -3.52 -16.76 -30.55
CA ARG A 501 -3.68 -15.46 -29.88
C ARG A 501 -5.10 -14.92 -30.07
N THR A 502 -5.83 -14.69 -28.97
CA THR A 502 -6.95 -13.75 -28.96
C THR A 502 -6.42 -12.35 -28.66
N ALA A 503 -6.97 -11.34 -29.35
CA ALA A 503 -6.62 -9.94 -29.15
C ALA A 503 -7.03 -9.49 -27.74
N GLY A 504 -6.08 -9.49 -26.80
CA GLY A 504 -6.36 -9.14 -25.40
C GLY A 504 -5.32 -9.56 -24.35
N GLY A 505 -4.29 -10.34 -24.71
CA GLY A 505 -3.07 -10.45 -23.89
C GLY A 505 -3.15 -11.31 -22.62
N HIS A 506 -4.23 -12.06 -22.36
CA HIS A 506 -4.27 -13.06 -21.29
C HIS A 506 -4.99 -14.33 -21.75
N LEU A 507 -4.36 -15.50 -21.58
CA LEU A 507 -5.00 -16.81 -21.73
C LEU A 507 -4.95 -17.56 -20.39
N LYS A 508 -6.07 -18.21 -20.01
CA LYS A 508 -6.29 -18.96 -18.77
C LYS A 508 -6.45 -20.47 -19.04
N TYR A 509 -6.06 -21.24 -18.02
CA TYR A 509 -5.80 -22.67 -17.88
C TYR A 509 -6.80 -23.71 -18.45
N ILE A 510 -6.31 -24.94 -18.71
CA ILE A 510 -7.06 -26.16 -19.02
C ILE A 510 -6.96 -27.14 -17.83
N GLY A 511 -8.05 -27.80 -17.43
CA GLY A 511 -8.09 -28.94 -16.49
C GLY A 511 -8.90 -30.12 -17.06
N TYR A 512 -8.66 -31.34 -16.57
CA TYR A 512 -9.25 -32.62 -17.02
C TYR A 512 -9.90 -33.42 -15.86
N LYS A 513 -10.84 -34.33 -16.17
CA LYS A 513 -11.47 -35.33 -15.27
C LYS A 513 -11.64 -36.69 -16.01
N SER A 514 -11.52 -37.80 -15.29
CA SER A 514 -12.37 -38.99 -15.50
C SER A 514 -13.13 -39.40 -14.21
N ASP A 515 -14.30 -40.00 -14.44
CA ASP A 515 -15.37 -40.55 -13.56
C ASP A 515 -15.02 -40.90 -12.10
N MET A 516 -15.73 -40.52 -11.02
CA MET A 516 -17.13 -40.12 -10.81
C MET A 516 -17.30 -39.16 -9.59
N ASN A 517 -17.68 -37.92 -9.90
CA ASN A 517 -18.76 -37.11 -9.27
C ASN A 517 -18.53 -36.58 -7.84
N LYS A 518 -18.00 -35.38 -7.59
CA LYS A 518 -18.29 -34.01 -8.12
C LYS A 518 -17.02 -33.15 -7.89
N LEU A 519 -16.69 -32.13 -8.68
CA LEU A 519 -17.13 -30.75 -8.40
C LEU A 519 -16.89 -29.76 -9.56
N GLY A 520 -17.59 -28.64 -9.47
CA GLY A 520 -17.68 -27.61 -10.49
C GLY A 520 -16.59 -26.54 -10.45
N PHE A 521 -16.29 -26.02 -11.64
CA PHE A 521 -15.40 -24.90 -11.93
C PHE A 521 -16.03 -23.57 -11.71
N CYS A 522 -15.22 -22.54 -11.71
CA CYS A 522 -15.72 -21.21 -11.55
C CYS A 522 -14.57 -20.27 -12.05
N VAL A 523 -14.81 -19.01 -12.46
CA VAL A 523 -13.74 -18.09 -12.98
C VAL A 523 -13.55 -16.78 -12.17
N TYR A 524 -12.32 -16.23 -12.11
CA TYR A 524 -12.09 -14.82 -12.45
C TYR A 524 -10.90 -14.68 -13.36
#